data_AF-A0AAW6XU37-F1
#
_entry.id   AF-A0AAW6XU37-F1
#
_cell.length_a   1.000
_cell.length_b   1.000
_cell.length_c   1.000
_cell.angle_alpha   90.00
_cell.angle_beta   90.00
_cell.angle_gamma   90.00
#
_symmetry.space_group_name_H-M   'P 1'
#
loop_
_entity.id
_entity.type
_entity.pdbx_description
1 polymer ?
#
loop_
_entity_poly.entity_id
_entity_poly.type
_entity_poly.pdbx_seq_one_letter_code
_entity_poly.pdbx_strand_id
1 'polypeptide(L)'
;AAGRSLATLQEDLPTDADGLVRVMPNVNASLGRSMSGLAASEDTSPEALEKVVQVFDCCGNTEVISEDLFPAFAAIAGCLPGWIFQLIDSFARAGLAHGIP
;
A
#
# COMPACT_ATOMS: atom_id res chain seq x y z
N ALA A 1 3.63 -8.64 -5.59
CA ALA A 1 2.59 -9.66 -5.35
C ALA A 1 1.69 -9.18 -4.22
N ALA A 2 0.48 -8.69 -4.52
CA ALA A 2 -0.49 -8.37 -3.48
C ALA A 2 -0.96 -9.68 -2.81
N GLY A 3 -1.07 -9.69 -1.49
CA GLY A 3 -1.64 -10.82 -0.74
C GLY A 3 -0.70 -11.98 -0.39
N ARG A 4 0.61 -11.91 -0.68
CA ARG A 4 1.59 -12.87 -0.13
C ARG A 4 2.07 -12.39 1.24
N SER A 5 2.16 -13.30 2.22
CA SER A 5 2.72 -13.01 3.53
C SER A 5 4.24 -12.91 3.49
N LEU A 6 4.85 -12.37 4.55
CA LEU A 6 6.29 -12.33 4.77
C LEU A 6 6.87 -13.74 4.70
N ALA A 7 6.24 -14.72 5.35
CA ALA A 7 6.66 -16.12 5.28
C ALA A 7 6.73 -16.62 3.83
N THR A 8 5.69 -16.40 3.03
CA THR A 8 5.66 -16.84 1.62
C THR A 8 6.61 -16.03 0.74
N LEU A 9 6.91 -14.77 1.07
CA LEU A 9 7.89 -13.95 0.35
C LEU A 9 9.33 -14.36 0.71
N GLN A 10 9.58 -14.80 1.94
CA GLN A 10 10.87 -15.28 2.40
C GLN A 10 11.31 -16.54 1.65
N GLU A 11 10.37 -17.40 1.26
CA GLU A 11 10.62 -18.59 0.43
C GLU A 11 11.21 -18.26 -0.95
N ASP A 12 10.99 -17.05 -1.46
CA ASP A 12 11.55 -16.59 -2.74
C ASP A 12 12.96 -15.99 -2.59
N LEU A 13 13.40 -15.75 -1.35
CA LEU A 13 14.67 -15.10 -1.06
C LEU A 13 15.77 -16.10 -0.73
N PRO A 14 17.04 -15.75 -1.01
CA PRO A 14 18.19 -16.49 -0.49
C PRO A 14 18.14 -16.59 1.04
N THR A 15 18.65 -17.70 1.58
CA THR A 15 18.69 -17.95 3.03
C THR A 15 19.60 -16.98 3.80
N ASP A 16 20.49 -16.28 3.11
CA ASP A 16 21.41 -15.27 3.64
C ASP A 16 20.92 -13.83 3.40
N ALA A 17 19.64 -13.63 3.08
CA ALA A 17 19.06 -12.30 2.97
C ALA A 17 19.03 -11.58 4.34
N ASP A 18 19.62 -10.38 4.40
CA ASP A 18 19.69 -9.53 5.59
C ASP A 18 18.37 -8.76 5.88
N GLY A 19 17.25 -9.50 5.91
CA GLY A 19 15.92 -8.98 6.20
C GLY A 19 15.01 -8.78 4.99
N LEU A 20 13.73 -8.63 5.27
CA LEU A 20 12.65 -8.52 4.29
C LEU A 20 11.63 -7.50 4.77
N VAL A 21 11.31 -6.52 3.93
CA VAL A 21 10.20 -5.59 4.16
C VAL A 21 9.11 -5.82 3.12
N ARG A 22 7.94 -6.26 3.58
CA ARG A 22 6.72 -6.32 2.78
C ARG A 22 6.12 -4.93 2.69
N VAL A 23 5.77 -4.52 1.47
CA VAL A 23 5.16 -3.21 1.19
C VAL A 23 3.87 -3.38 0.41
N MET A 24 2.82 -2.66 0.81
CA MET A 24 1.55 -2.60 0.11
C MET A 24 1.16 -1.15 -0.18
N PRO A 25 1.55 -0.60 -1.34
CA PRO A 25 1.11 0.71 -1.81
C PRO A 25 -0.27 0.62 -2.48
N ASN A 26 -0.76 1.73 -3.03
CA ASN A 26 -1.93 1.75 -3.91
C ASN A 26 -1.64 2.52 -5.23
N VAL A 27 -2.64 2.57 -6.11
CA VAL A 27 -2.59 3.20 -7.45
C VAL A 27 -2.16 4.69 -7.41
N ASN A 28 -2.39 5.38 -6.28
CA ASN A 28 -2.04 6.80 -6.14
C ASN A 28 -0.53 7.05 -5.95
N ALA A 29 0.28 6.00 -5.83
CA ALA A 29 1.74 6.12 -5.77
C ALA A 29 2.31 6.86 -6.99
N SER A 30 1.72 6.70 -8.17
CA SER A 30 2.12 7.42 -9.39
C SER A 30 1.96 8.95 -9.29
N LEU A 31 1.16 9.42 -8.33
CA LEU A 31 0.89 10.83 -8.06
C LEU A 31 1.59 11.34 -6.79
N GLY A 32 2.39 10.50 -6.12
CA GLY A 32 2.97 10.84 -4.82
C GLY A 32 1.91 10.96 -3.70
N ARG A 33 0.77 10.28 -3.83
CA ARG A 33 -0.37 10.34 -2.90
C ARG A 33 -0.83 8.94 -2.44
N SER A 34 0.07 7.97 -2.43
CA SER A 34 -0.18 6.63 -1.90
C SER A 34 -0.44 6.67 -0.40
N MET A 35 -1.18 5.66 0.07
CA MET A 35 -1.12 5.21 1.46
C MET A 35 -0.48 3.83 1.47
N SER A 36 0.72 3.71 2.01
CA SER A 36 1.55 2.50 1.92
C SER A 36 1.69 1.83 3.29
N GLY A 37 1.38 0.54 3.37
CA GLY A 37 1.53 -0.27 4.58
C GLY A 37 2.79 -1.12 4.53
N LEU A 38 3.60 -1.09 5.59
CA LEU A 38 4.87 -1.81 5.69
C LEU A 38 4.83 -2.82 6.86
N ALA A 39 5.41 -4.00 6.64
CA ALA A 39 5.75 -4.95 7.69
C ALA A 39 7.13 -5.53 7.42
N ALA A 40 7.95 -5.66 8.46
CA ALA A 40 9.31 -6.18 8.36
C ALA A 40 9.42 -7.58 8.97
N SER A 41 10.31 -8.41 8.43
CA SER A 41 10.72 -9.65 9.09
C SER A 41 11.56 -9.36 10.33
N GLU A 42 11.66 -10.33 11.24
CA GLU A 42 12.40 -10.18 12.52
C GLU A 42 13.89 -9.83 12.31
N ASP A 43 14.50 -10.31 11.24
CA ASP A 43 15.91 -10.08 10.92
C ASP A 43 16.18 -8.68 10.32
N THR A 44 15.13 -7.89 10.07
CA THR A 44 15.27 -6.55 9.50
C THR A 44 15.70 -5.55 10.57
N SER A 45 16.86 -4.93 10.38
CA SER A 45 17.33 -3.86 11.28
C SER A 45 16.40 -2.63 11.27
N PRO A 46 16.27 -1.91 12.40
CA PRO A 46 15.50 -0.67 12.47
C PRO A 46 15.96 0.37 11.44
N GLU A 47 17.27 0.49 11.22
CA GLU A 47 17.84 1.44 10.25
C GLU A 47 17.50 1.06 8.81
N ALA A 48 17.41 -0.23 8.49
CA ALA A 48 16.96 -0.69 7.17
C ALA A 48 15.47 -0.39 6.98
N LEU A 49 14.63 -0.68 7.98
CA LEU A 49 13.21 -0.36 7.93
C LEU A 49 12.97 1.14 7.74
N GLU A 50 13.69 1.99 8.49
CA GLU A 50 13.57 3.44 8.37
C GLU A 50 13.94 3.95 6.96
N LYS A 51 14.97 3.38 6.33
CA LYS A 51 15.29 3.69 4.93
C LYS A 51 14.17 3.30 3.97
N VAL A 52 13.54 2.14 4.18
CA VAL A 52 12.41 1.72 3.33
C VAL A 52 11.22 2.65 3.54
N VAL A 53 10.94 3.08 4.78
CA VAL A 53 9.90 4.09 5.07
C VAL A 53 10.19 5.37 4.29
N GLN A 54 11.40 5.91 4.37
CA GLN A 54 11.79 7.13 3.64
C GLN A 54 11.62 7.00 2.12
N VAL A 55 11.90 5.82 1.55
CA VAL A 55 11.68 5.57 0.11
C VAL A 55 10.20 5.63 -0.25
N PHE A 56 9.32 5.07 0.59
CA PHE A 56 7.89 5.04 0.31
C PHE A 56 7.16 6.35 0.67
N ASP A 57 7.74 7.17 1.55
CA ASP A 57 7.27 8.54 1.82
C ASP A 57 7.42 9.45 0.59
N CYS A 58 8.34 9.16 -0.32
CA CYS A 58 8.41 9.84 -1.62
C CYS A 58 7.16 9.56 -2.50
N CYS A 59 6.43 8.48 -2.23
CA CYS A 59 5.24 8.07 -2.97
C CYS A 59 3.93 8.48 -2.28
N GLY A 60 3.99 9.09 -1.08
CA GLY A 60 2.81 9.45 -0.29
C GLY A 60 3.06 9.30 1.21
N ASN A 61 2.11 8.73 1.92
CA ASN A 61 2.23 8.44 3.35
C ASN A 61 2.52 6.95 3.58
N THR A 62 3.35 6.67 4.57
CA THR A 62 3.77 5.32 4.94
C THR A 62 3.44 5.02 6.39
N GLU A 63 2.90 3.84 6.67
CA GLU A 63 2.67 3.34 8.03
C GLU A 63 3.27 1.95 8.19
N VAL A 64 4.00 1.76 9.29
CA VAL A 64 4.46 0.44 9.72
C VAL A 64 3.34 -0.20 10.54
N ILE A 65 2.80 -1.31 10.06
CA ILE A 65 1.67 -2.01 10.67
C ILE A 65 2.03 -3.48 10.88
N SER A 66 1.33 -4.11 11.83
CA SER A 66 1.46 -5.55 12.01
C SER A 66 0.94 -6.29 10.77
N GLU A 67 1.59 -7.40 10.41
CA GLU A 67 1.29 -8.13 9.18
C GLU A 67 -0.15 -8.68 9.14
N ASP A 68 -0.71 -9.06 10.30
CA ASP A 68 -2.08 -9.55 10.45
C ASP A 68 -3.13 -8.51 10.01
N LEU A 69 -2.78 -7.22 9.98
CA LEU A 69 -3.64 -6.14 9.51
C LEU A 69 -3.62 -5.97 7.99
N PHE A 70 -2.71 -6.61 7.24
CA PHE A 70 -2.61 -6.43 5.79
C PHE A 70 -3.88 -6.78 5.01
N PRO A 71 -4.66 -7.83 5.34
CA PRO A 71 -5.95 -8.08 4.69
C PRO A 71 -6.93 -6.91 4.84
N ALA A 72 -7.02 -6.33 6.05
CA ALA A 72 -7.87 -5.17 6.32
C ALA A 72 -7.32 -3.90 5.63
N PHE A 73 -6.01 -3.69 5.71
CA PHE A 73 -5.33 -2.58 5.06
C PHE A 73 -5.50 -2.64 3.53
N ALA A 74 -5.44 -3.82 2.92
CA ALA A 74 -5.74 -4.03 1.50
C ALA A 74 -7.15 -3.61 1.13
N ALA A 75 -8.14 -4.04 1.90
CA ALA A 75 -9.53 -3.70 1.67
C ALA A 75 -9.79 -2.19 1.79
N ILE A 76 -9.11 -1.52 2.73
CA ILE A 76 -9.27 -0.09 2.98
C ILE A 76 -8.31 0.71 2.08
N ALA A 77 -7.03 0.80 2.42
CA ALA A 77 -6.07 1.66 1.73
C ALA A 77 -5.80 1.23 0.27
N GLY A 78 -5.84 -0.07 -0.02
CA GLY A 78 -5.62 -0.61 -1.36
C GLY A 78 -6.81 -0.39 -2.31
N CYS A 79 -8.02 -0.78 -1.88
CA CYS A 79 -9.21 -0.78 -2.73
C CYS A 79 -10.02 0.52 -2.70
N LEU A 80 -9.89 1.37 -1.66
CA LEU A 80 -10.65 2.62 -1.54
C LEU A 80 -10.56 3.55 -2.75
N PRO A 81 -9.42 3.72 -3.46
CA PRO A 81 -9.37 4.52 -4.67
C PRO A 81 -10.43 4.11 -5.71
N GLY A 82 -10.66 2.81 -5.91
CA GLY A 82 -11.69 2.32 -6.84
C GLY A 82 -13.10 2.72 -6.43
N TRP A 83 -13.42 2.64 -5.13
CA TRP A 83 -14.71 3.08 -4.60
C TRP A 83 -14.92 4.59 -4.76
N ILE A 84 -13.88 5.38 -4.50
CA ILE A 84 -13.93 6.83 -4.66
C ILE A 84 -14.08 7.22 -6.13
N PHE A 85 -13.42 6.52 -7.05
CA PHE A 85 -13.61 6.75 -8.49
C PHE A 85 -15.06 6.49 -8.91
N GLN A 86 -15.67 5.40 -8.44
CA GLN A 86 -17.07 5.11 -8.73
C GLN A 86 -18.01 6.17 -8.14
N LEU A 87 -17.73 6.66 -6.93
CA LEU A 87 -18.52 7.71 -6.29
C LEU A 87 -18.44 9.02 -7.09
N ILE A 88 -17.23 9.42 -7.48
CA ILE A 88 -17.00 10.64 -8.29
C ILE A 88 -17.72 10.52 -9.64
N ASP A 89 -17.59 9.40 -10.35
CA ASP A 89 -18.28 9.18 -11.64
C ASP A 89 -19.80 9.24 -11.48
N SER A 90 -20.33 8.65 -10.40
CA SER A 90 -21.77 8.68 -10.12
C SER A 90 -22.30 10.10 -9.91
N PHE A 91 -21.57 10.95 -9.18
CA PHE A 91 -21.94 12.35 -9.01
C PHE A 91 -21.77 13.17 -10.29
N ALA A 92 -20.72 12.93 -11.07
CA ALA A 92 -20.53 13.57 -12.37
C ALA A 92 -21.70 13.28 -13.31
N ARG A 93 -22.14 12.01 -13.39
CA ARG A 93 -23.31 11.60 -14.18
C ARG A 93 -24.60 12.26 -13.70
N ALA A 94 -24.79 12.39 -12.39
CA ALA A 94 -25.95 13.07 -11.83
C ALA A 94 -25.96 14.57 -12.20
N GLY A 95 -24.80 15.24 -12.18
CA GLY A 95 -24.65 16.62 -12.62
C GLY A 95 -24.99 16.79 -14.11
N LEU A 96 -24.43 15.94 -14.96
CA LEU A 96 -24.71 15.92 -16.41
C LEU A 96 -26.20 15.73 -16.70
N ALA A 97 -26.88 14.84 -15.96
CA ALA A 97 -28.32 14.62 -16.10
C ALA A 97 -29.17 15.87 -15.77
N HIS A 98 -28.61 16.85 -15.05
CA HIS A 98 -29.27 18.10 -14.68
C HIS A 98 -28.66 19.33 -15.37
N GLY A 99 -27.86 19.12 -16.41
CA GLY A 99 -27.31 20.21 -17.24
C GLY A 99 -26.07 20.90 -16.66
N ILE A 100 -25.43 20.32 -15.64
CA ILE A 100 -24.10 20.76 -15.19
C ILE A 100 -23.05 20.19 -16.16
N PRO A 101 -22.21 21.02 -16.80
CA PRO A 101 -21.18 20.57 -17.75
C PRO A 101 -20.12 19.65 -17.12
#